data_AF-A0A656QDS6-F1
#
_entry.id   AF-A0A656QDS6-F1
#
_cell.length_a   1.000
_cell.length_b   1.000
_cell.length_c   1.000
_cell.angle_alpha   90.00
_cell.angle_beta   90.00
_cell.angle_gamma   90.00
#
_symmetry.space_group_name_H-M   'P 1'
#
loop_
_entity.id
_entity.type
_entity.pdbx_description
1 polymer ?
#
loop_
_entity_poly.entity_id
_entity_poly.type
_entity_poly.pdbx_seq_one_letter_code
_entity_poly.pdbx_strand_id
1 'polypeptide(L)'
;MKSRNPHDVSASRYGRRWMIGIFVAWLVVFELFNGRMYGWSAPATNHDIVRSAVVLVIGCVVALVGGKRAEARYKRNRRSAF
;
A
#
# COMPACT_ATOMS: atom_id res chain seq x y z
N MET A 1 -28.37 14.78 -4.58
CA MET A 1 -27.31 13.77 -4.40
C MET A 1 -26.68 13.49 -5.76
N LYS A 2 -25.38 13.78 -5.94
CA LYS A 2 -24.69 13.59 -7.24
C LYS A 2 -24.63 12.08 -7.54
N SER A 3 -25.29 11.67 -8.63
CA SER A 3 -25.22 10.31 -9.17
C SER A 3 -23.74 9.91 -9.29
N ARG A 4 -23.27 9.02 -8.41
CA ARG A 4 -21.92 8.48 -8.49
C ARG A 4 -21.92 7.49 -9.65
N ASN A 5 -21.30 7.90 -10.76
CA ASN A 5 -21.13 7.04 -11.92
C ASN A 5 -20.58 5.66 -11.48
N PRO A 6 -21.18 4.55 -11.92
CA PRO A 6 -20.76 3.20 -11.51
C PRO A 6 -19.28 2.91 -11.85
N HIS A 7 -18.73 3.60 -12.87
CA HIS A 7 -17.31 3.57 -13.21
C HIS A 7 -16.41 4.11 -12.10
N ASP A 8 -16.76 5.21 -11.43
CA ASP A 8 -15.95 5.73 -10.30
C ASP A 8 -16.02 4.82 -9.08
N VAL A 9 -17.17 4.19 -8.84
CA VAL A 9 -17.32 3.22 -7.74
C VAL A 9 -16.43 1.98 -7.96
N SER A 10 -16.37 1.47 -9.19
CA SER A 10 -15.50 0.33 -9.53
C SER A 10 -14.01 0.68 -9.48
N ALA A 11 -13.63 1.86 -9.95
CA ALA A 11 -12.24 2.36 -9.87
C ALA A 11 -11.78 2.52 -8.42
N SER A 12 -12.62 3.08 -7.55
CA SER A 12 -12.34 3.22 -6.12
C SER A 12 -12.17 1.86 -5.43
N ARG A 13 -13.00 0.86 -5.76
CA ARG A 13 -12.82 -0.51 -5.23
C ARG A 13 -11.53 -1.17 -5.71
N TYR A 14 -11.16 -0.97 -6.98
CA TYR A 14 -9.92 -1.49 -7.55
C TYR A 14 -8.69 -0.85 -6.88
N GLY A 15 -8.65 0.47 -6.77
CA GLY A 15 -7.59 1.20 -6.07
C GLY A 15 -7.45 0.75 -4.61
N ARG A 16 -8.58 0.58 -3.89
CA ARG A 16 -8.58 0.09 -2.50
C ARG A 16 -8.03 -1.33 -2.38
N ARG A 17 -8.43 -2.26 -3.25
CA ARG A 17 -7.90 -3.64 -3.25
C ARG A 17 -6.41 -3.68 -3.54
N TRP A 18 -5.95 -2.86 -4.49
CA TRP A 18 -4.53 -2.74 -4.80
C TRP A 18 -3.71 -2.16 -3.65
N MET A 19 -4.23 -1.15 -2.96
CA MET A 19 -3.58 -0.60 -1.75
C MET A 19 -3.44 -1.64 -0.66
N ILE A 20 -4.49 -2.42 -0.39
CA ILE A 20 -4.46 -3.50 0.60
C ILE A 20 -3.39 -4.52 0.21
N GLY A 21 -3.33 -4.93 -1.06
CA GLY A 21 -2.33 -5.87 -1.56
C GLY A 21 -0.90 -5.36 -1.41
N ILE A 22 -0.63 -4.10 -1.81
CA ILE A 22 0.70 -3.48 -1.65
C ILE A 22 1.06 -3.39 -0.16
N PHE A 23 0.11 -2.98 0.69
CA PHE A 23 0.35 -2.83 2.11
C PHE A 23 0.70 -4.17 2.78
N VAL A 24 -0.02 -5.24 2.45
CA VAL A 24 0.28 -6.59 2.95
C VAL A 24 1.66 -7.05 2.45
N ALA A 25 1.96 -6.89 1.16
CA ALA A 25 3.28 -7.24 0.63
C ALA A 25 4.42 -6.46 1.32
N TRP A 26 4.18 -5.17 1.63
CA TRP A 26 5.12 -4.33 2.34
C TRP A 26 5.37 -4.81 3.78
N LEU A 27 4.31 -5.21 4.51
CA LEU A 27 4.45 -5.77 5.86
C LEU A 27 5.31 -7.03 5.86
N VAL A 28 5.10 -7.93 4.90
CA VAL A 28 5.91 -9.16 4.77
C VAL A 28 7.38 -8.84 4.51
N VAL A 29 7.66 -7.91 3.59
CA VAL A 29 9.04 -7.47 3.30
C VAL A 29 9.68 -6.82 4.52
N PHE A 30 8.92 -6.01 5.26
CA PHE A 30 9.38 -5.35 6.46
C PHE A 30 9.74 -6.34 7.57
N GLU A 31 8.91 -7.37 7.78
CA GLU A 31 9.15 -8.42 8.75
C GLU A 31 10.37 -9.27 8.38
N LEU A 32 10.53 -9.62 7.11
CA LEU A 32 11.74 -10.30 6.60
C LEU A 32 13.00 -9.45 6.79
N PHE A 33 12.92 -8.14 6.56
CA PHE A 33 14.04 -7.23 6.74
C PHE A 33 14.46 -7.11 8.20
N ASN A 34 13.50 -6.97 9.12
CA ASN A 34 13.79 -6.95 10.56
C ASN A 34 14.34 -8.28 11.05
N GLY A 35 13.75 -9.41 10.64
CA GLY A 35 14.25 -10.74 10.97
C GLY A 35 15.67 -10.96 10.47
N ARG A 36 16.05 -10.36 9.32
CA ARG A 36 17.41 -10.45 8.77
C ARG A 36 18.42 -9.52 9.44
N MET A 37 18.00 -8.32 9.85
CA MET A 37 18.84 -7.29 10.46
C MET A 37 19.12 -7.56 11.95
N TYR A 38 18.09 -7.96 12.70
CA TYR A 38 18.15 -8.05 14.15
C TYR A 38 18.15 -9.50 14.65
N GLY A 39 17.83 -10.46 13.78
CA GLY A 39 17.57 -11.83 14.20
C GLY A 39 16.22 -11.94 14.90
N TRP A 40 15.57 -13.09 14.78
CA TRP A 40 14.21 -13.33 15.28
C TRP A 40 14.10 -13.28 16.82
N SER A 41 15.21 -13.09 17.53
CA SER A 41 15.31 -13.24 18.99
C SER A 41 16.00 -12.07 19.70
N ALA A 42 16.33 -10.98 19.00
CA ALA A 42 16.94 -9.82 19.66
C ALA A 42 15.88 -8.96 20.37
N PRO A 43 16.16 -8.50 21.60
CA PRO A 43 15.29 -7.56 22.29
C PRO A 43 15.24 -6.23 21.52
N ALA A 44 14.03 -5.75 21.25
CA ALA A 44 13.82 -4.52 20.49
C ALA A 44 14.30 -3.30 21.28
N THR A 45 15.26 -2.55 20.74
CA THR A 45 15.73 -1.30 21.33
C THR A 45 14.80 -0.15 20.96
N ASN A 46 14.73 0.92 21.76
CA ASN A 46 13.93 2.11 21.43
C ASN A 46 14.29 2.72 20.05
N HIS A 47 15.56 2.61 19.65
CA HIS A 47 16.01 3.03 18.32
C HIS A 47 15.38 2.19 17.18
N ASP A 48 15.18 0.89 17.42
CA ASP A 48 14.60 -0.03 16.45
C ASP A 48 13.10 0.17 16.30
N ILE A 49 12.42 0.56 17.39
CA ILE A 49 11.00 0.94 17.37
C ILE A 49 10.81 2.19 16.50
N VAL A 50 11.66 3.21 16.65
CA VAL A 50 11.58 4.44 15.84
C VAL A 50 11.87 4.14 14.37
N ARG A 51 12.91 3.33 14.07
CA ARG A 51 13.22 2.91 12.70
C ARG A 51 12.07 2.13 12.08
N SER A 52 11.44 1.25 12.85
CA SER A 52 10.27 0.48 12.44
C SER A 52 9.07 1.37 12.11
N ALA A 53 8.80 2.36 12.95
CA ALA A 53 7.74 3.33 12.71
C ALA A 53 7.98 4.13 11.42
N VAL A 54 9.22 4.57 11.17
CA VAL A 54 9.58 5.29 9.93
C VAL A 54 9.35 4.43 8.69
N VAL A 55 9.76 3.15 8.72
CA VAL A 55 9.56 2.25 7.57
C VAL A 55 8.07 1.93 7.35
N LEU A 56 7.28 1.83 8.42
CA LEU A 56 5.82 1.68 8.33
C LEU A 56 5.19 2.90 7.63
N VAL A 57 5.60 4.11 8.02
CA VAL A 57 5.12 5.36 7.41
C VAL A 57 5.50 5.43 5.92
N ILE A 58 6.72 5.06 5.57
CA ILE A 58 7.16 4.99 4.16
C ILE A 58 6.30 3.99 3.38
N GLY A 59 6.02 2.82 3.96
CA GLY A 59 5.13 1.82 3.37
C GLY A 59 3.72 2.35 3.09
N CYS A 60 3.14 3.09 4.05
CA CYS A 60 1.86 3.75 3.86
C CYS A 60 1.88 4.75 2.71
N VAL A 61 2.93 5.58 2.60
CA VAL A 61 3.07 6.55 1.50
C VAL A 61 3.17 5.85 0.15
N VAL A 62 4.00 4.80 0.05
CA VAL A 62 4.15 4.00 -1.18
C VAL A 62 2.83 3.32 -1.57
N ALA A 63 2.10 2.74 -0.61
CA ALA A 63 0.81 2.13 -0.85
C ALA A 63 -0.21 3.17 -1.37
N LEU A 64 -0.27 4.36 -0.79
CA LEU A 64 -1.16 5.44 -1.24
C LEU A 64 -0.84 5.92 -2.67
N VAL A 65 0.44 6.10 -2.98
CA VAL A 65 0.88 6.50 -4.34
C VAL A 65 0.60 5.38 -5.35
N GLY A 66 0.87 4.12 -4.98
CA GLY A 66 0.56 2.94 -5.78
C GLY A 66 -0.95 2.80 -6.06
N GLY A 67 -1.79 3.00 -5.04
CA GLY A 67 -3.24 3.00 -5.15
C GLY A 67 -3.76 4.05 -6.13
N LYS A 68 -3.25 5.29 -6.04
CA LYS A 68 -3.59 6.37 -6.99
C LYS A 68 -3.17 6.04 -8.42
N ARG A 69 -1.99 5.46 -8.63
CA ARG A 69 -1.54 5.03 -9.97
C ARG A 69 -2.38 3.86 -10.52
N ALA A 70 -2.76 2.91 -9.67
CA ALA A 70 -3.61 1.78 -10.06
C ALA A 70 -5.02 2.26 -10.46
N GLU A 71 -5.60 3.20 -9.70
CA GLU A 71 -6.88 3.82 -10.04
C GLU A 71 -6.78 4.61 -11.37
N ALA A 72 -5.70 5.36 -11.57
CA ALA A 72 -5.46 6.08 -12.82
C ALA A 72 -5.34 5.13 -14.02
N ARG A 73 -4.62 4.00 -13.88
CA ARG A 73 -4.53 2.96 -14.93
C ARG A 73 -5.90 2.34 -15.25
N TYR A 74 -6.70 2.03 -14.22
CA TYR A 74 -8.04 1.47 -14.42
C TYR A 74 -8.94 2.44 -15.21
N LYS A 75 -8.95 3.73 -14.83
CA LYS A 75 -9.69 4.77 -15.56
C LYS A 75 -9.20 4.92 -16.99
N ARG A 76 -7.88 4.81 -17.24
CA ARG A 76 -7.29 4.90 -18.59
C ARG A 76 -7.70 3.73 -19.48
N ASN A 77 -7.57 2.49 -19.00
CA ASN A 77 -7.93 1.29 -19.77
C ASN A 77 -9.42 1.20 -20.12
N ARG A 78 -10.31 1.73 -19.26
CA ARG A 78 -11.74 1.81 -19.58
C ARG A 78 -12.10 2.97 -20.51
N ARG A 79 -11.31 4.04 -20.56
CA ARG A 79 -11.50 5.15 -21.51
C ARG A 79 -11.10 4.78 -22.94
N SER A 80 -10.16 3.86 -23.10
CA SER A 80 -9.70 3.33 -24.39
C SER A 80 -10.55 2.17 -24.93
N ALA A 81 -11.58 1.73 -24.20
CA ALA A 81 -12.47 0.64 -24.60
C ALA A 81 -13.83 1.14 -25.15
N PHE A 82 -13.98 2.46 -25.31
CA PHE A 82 -15.06 3.15 -26.01
C PHE A 82 -14.45 3.99 -27.12
#